data_AF-A0A967QHI0-F1
#
_entry.id   AF-A0A967QHI0-F1
#
_cell.length_a   1.000
_cell.length_b   1.000
_cell.length_c   1.000
_cell.angle_alpha   90.00
_cell.angle_beta   90.00
_cell.angle_gamma   90.00
#
_symmetry.space_group_name_H-M   'P 1'
#
loop_
_entity.id
_entity.type
_entity.pdbx_description
1 polymer ?
#
loop_
_entity_poly.entity_id
_entity_poly.type
_entity_poly.pdbx_seq_one_letter_code
_entity_poly.pdbx_strand_id
1 'polypeptide(L)' 'VRHSHWGEGTVREVIGSGDGAEAVVNFDAQGIKRLLLAWAPLERV' A
#
# COMPACT_ATOMS: atom_id res chain seq x y z
N VAL A 1 -2.16 -7.11 1.41
CA VAL A 1 -3.06 -6.13 0.74
C VAL A 1 -3.07 -6.42 -0.74
N ARG A 2 -4.17 -6.11 -1.42
CA ARG A 2 -4.27 -6.23 -2.88
C ARG A 2 -4.50 -4.86 -3.49
N HIS A 3 -3.75 -4.56 -4.55
CA HIS A 3 -3.88 -3.34 -5.35
C HIS A 3 -4.29 -3.70 -6.78
N SER A 4 -5.20 -2.92 -7.37
CA SER A 4 -5.76 -3.19 -8.70
C SER A 4 -4.71 -3.30 -9.82
N HIS A 5 -3.62 -2.52 -9.73
CA HIS A 5 -2.57 -2.49 -10.76
C HIS A 5 -1.35 -3.35 -10.44
N TRP A 6 -1.12 -3.70 -9.17
CA TRP A 6 0.14 -4.32 -8.74
C TRP A 6 -0.07 -5.70 -8.09
N GLY A 7 -1.31 -6.14 -7.96
CA GLY A 7 -1.64 -7.42 -7.36
C GLY A 7 -1.42 -7.40 -5.85
N GLU A 8 -0.96 -8.52 -5.33
CA GLU A 8 -0.77 -8.73 -3.90
C GLU A 8 0.56 -8.13 -3.41
N GLY A 9 0.53 -7.63 -2.18
CA GLY A 9 1.70 -7.08 -1.52
C GLY A 9 1.57 -7.12 0.00
N THR A 10 2.73 -7.03 0.65
CA THR A 10 2.83 -7.01 2.10
C THR A 10 3.17 -5.61 2.58
N VAL A 11 2.36 -5.08 3.51
CA VAL A 11 2.65 -3.80 4.17
C VAL A 11 3.86 -3.98 5.08
N ARG A 12 4.85 -3.12 4.93
CA ARG A 12 6.07 -3.11 5.74
C ARG A 12 6.03 -2.04 6.82
N GLU A 13 5.48 -0.88 6.48
CA GLU A 13 5.43 0.27 7.37
C GLU A 13 4.20 1.12 7.06
N VAL A 14 3.66 1.76 8.10
CA VAL A 14 2.64 2.80 7.98
C VAL A 14 3.15 4.03 8.73
N ILE A 15 3.15 5.17 8.05
CA ILE A 15 3.70 6.44 8.55
C ILE A 15 2.58 7.47 8.56
N GLY A 16 2.49 8.24 9.64
CA GLY A 16 1.47 9.27 9.78
C GLY A 16 0.10 8.72 10.17
N SER A 17 -0.93 9.54 10.01
CA SER A 17 -2.30 9.24 10.43
C SER A 17 -3.32 10.06 9.65
N GLY A 18 -4.59 9.64 9.70
CA GLY A 18 -5.67 10.30 8.97
C GLY A 18 -5.45 10.30 7.47
N ASP A 19 -5.86 11.38 6.81
CA ASP A 19 -5.79 11.51 5.34
C ASP A 19 -4.35 11.57 4.79
N GLY A 20 -3.39 11.89 5.65
CA GLY A 20 -1.95 11.94 5.31
C GLY A 20 -1.22 10.63 5.57
N ALA A 21 -1.90 9.56 5.98
CA ALA A 21 -1.24 8.29 6.26
C ALA A 21 -0.67 7.66 4.99
N GLU A 22 0.60 7.26 5.04
CA GLU A 22 1.29 6.57 3.96
C GLU A 22 1.59 5.13 4.34
N ALA A 23 1.54 4.22 3.38
CA ALA A 23 1.98 2.83 3.54
C ALA A 23 3.10 2.48 2.58
N VAL A 24 4.14 1.83 3.11
CA VAL A 24 5.18 1.19 2.32
C VAL A 24 4.78 -0.26 2.10
N VAL A 25 4.53 -0.63 0.85
CA VAL A 25 4.07 -1.96 0.45
C VAL A 25 5.10 -2.59 -0.47
N ASN A 26 5.52 -3.81 -0.15
CA ASN A 26 6.31 -4.63 -1.06
C ASN A 26 5.35 -5.51 -1.88
N PHE A 27 5.18 -5.17 -3.15
CA PHE A 27 4.39 -5.95 -4.11
C PHE A 27 5.26 -7.03 -4.73
N ASP A 28 4.75 -8.26 -4.79
CA ASP A 28 5.57 -9.41 -5.17
C ASP A 28 6.14 -9.29 -6.59
N ALA A 29 5.37 -8.71 -7.51
CA ALA A 29 5.79 -8.49 -8.90
C ALA A 29 6.53 -7.16 -9.12
N GLN A 30 6.23 -6.13 -8.32
CA GLN A 30 6.64 -4.74 -8.61
C GLN A 30 7.61 -4.12 -7.60
N GLY A 31 7.96 -4.86 -6.54
CA GLY A 31 8.82 -4.40 -5.47
C GLY A 31 8.17 -3.36 -4.56
N ILE A 32 9.00 -2.54 -3.92
CA ILE A 32 8.58 -1.61 -2.88
C ILE A 32 7.94 -0.36 -3.49
N LYS A 33 6.77 0.03 -3.00
CA LYS A 33 6.10 1.29 -3.31
C LYS A 33 5.56 1.97 -2.06
N ARG A 34 5.46 3.29 -2.12
CA ARG A 34 4.90 4.15 -1.07
C ARG A 34 3.60 4.76 -1.55
N LEU A 35 2.53 4.60 -0.76
CA LEU A 35 1.16 4.90 -1.16
C LEU A 35 0.47 5.75 -0.11
N LEU A 36 -0.22 6.80 -0.56
CA LEU A 36 -1.14 7.56 0.31
C LEU A 36 -2.40 6.72 0.54
N LEU A 37 -2.62 6.29 1.77
CA LEU A 37 -3.70 5.36 2.12
C LEU A 37 -5.09 5.91 1.85
N ALA A 38 -5.28 7.22 1.95
CA ALA A 38 -6.55 7.86 1.66
C ALA A 38 -6.97 7.70 0.18
N TRP A 39 -6.01 7.57 -0.73
CA TRP A 39 -6.25 7.62 -2.18
C TRP A 39 -5.84 6.34 -2.91
N ALA A 40 -5.14 5.44 -2.23
CA ALA A 40 -4.72 4.17 -2.82
C ALA A 40 -5.88 3.16 -2.80
N PRO A 41 -6.26 2.57 -3.94
CA PRO A 41 -7.30 1.54 -4.01
C PRO A 41 -6.74 0.20 -3.48
N LEU A 42 -6.64 0.09 -2.15
CA LEU A 42 -6.14 -1.08 -1.45
C LEU A 42 -7.28 -1.87 -0.81
N GLU A 43 -7.29 -3.18 -1.06
CA GLU A 43 -8.18 -4.11 -0.37
C GLU A 43 -7.41 -4.92 0.67
N ARG A 44 -8.04 -5.14 1.83
CA ARG A 44 -7.55 -6.09 2.83
C ARG A 44 -7.93 -7.50 2.34
N VAL A 45 -6.90 -8.30 2.06
CA VAL A 45 -6.98 -9.74 1.83
C VAL A 45 -6.86 -10.49 3.15
#